data_AF-X0Z647-F1
#
_entry.id   AF-X0Z647-F1
#
_cell.length_a   1.000
_cell.length_b   1.000
_cell.length_c   1.000
_cell.angle_alpha   90.00
_cell.angle_beta   90.00
_cell.angle_gamma   90.00
#
_symmetry.space_group_name_H-M   'P 1'
#
loop_
_entity.id
_entity.type
_entity.pdbx_description
1 polymer ?
#
loop_
_entity_poly.entity_id
_entity_poly.type
_entity_poly.pdbx_seq_one_letter_code
_entity_poly.pdbx_strand_id
1 'polypeptide(L)'
;NVVSGATNTVTGALNGIYLRDATVTNNAAASIAGVQYGIRADTGFANVTNSGNITGTSTDGILAGTNATVTNNAGAAITGGLGGIVANGFANVTNAGSITGTIFNGIDALTNATVTNNASAIIAGGLYGIRASTGFADVTNSGSITGITDTGIRAGNGARVTNNAGASIAGGFYGIYTAVGFTNVTNYGSITGAGLEGIVANTNATVTNNAGAAIIGGQIGISATTGFADV
;
A
#
# COMPACT_ATOMS: atom_id res chain seq x y z
N ASN A 1 15.30 -13.63 -14.19
CA ASN A 1 14.32 -14.52 -13.54
C ASN A 1 15.00 -15.25 -12.40
N VAL A 2 14.64 -14.94 -11.16
CA VAL A 2 15.03 -15.73 -9.98
C VAL A 2 13.81 -16.49 -9.52
N VAL A 3 13.91 -17.81 -9.42
CA VAL A 3 12.84 -18.68 -8.90
C VAL A 3 13.40 -19.38 -7.66
N SER A 4 12.84 -19.11 -6.48
CA SER A 4 13.12 -19.93 -5.30
C SER A 4 12.16 -21.11 -5.29
N GLY A 5 12.66 -22.34 -5.18
CA GLY A 5 11.82 -23.54 -5.03
C GLY A 5 11.03 -23.52 -3.72
N ALA A 6 9.96 -24.31 -3.62
CA ALA A 6 9.29 -24.52 -2.33
C ALA A 6 10.33 -24.98 -1.31
N THR A 7 10.38 -24.34 -0.14
CA THR A 7 11.40 -24.48 0.93
C THR A 7 12.78 -23.85 0.69
N ASN A 8 13.06 -23.20 -0.45
CA ASN A 8 14.35 -22.54 -0.65
C ASN A 8 14.42 -21.23 0.15
N THR A 9 15.56 -21.02 0.81
CA THR A 9 15.89 -19.76 1.47
C THR A 9 17.00 -19.06 0.69
N VAL A 10 16.75 -17.80 0.29
CA VAL A 10 17.76 -16.88 -0.25
C VAL A 10 18.07 -15.85 0.82
N THR A 11 19.29 -15.84 1.34
CA THR A 11 19.74 -14.82 2.30
C THR A 11 20.95 -14.06 1.78
N GLY A 12 20.99 -12.75 1.99
CA GLY A 12 22.21 -11.97 1.75
C GLY A 12 22.49 -10.95 2.85
N ALA A 13 23.79 -10.65 3.04
CA ALA A 13 24.27 -9.77 4.12
C ALA A 13 23.76 -8.31 4.00
N LEU A 14 23.34 -7.90 2.80
CA LEU A 14 22.69 -6.61 2.56
C LEU A 14 21.33 -6.80 1.89
N ASN A 15 21.30 -7.48 0.75
CA ASN A 15 20.10 -7.72 -0.03
C ASN A 15 19.85 -9.24 -0.11
N GLY A 16 18.61 -9.70 0.00
CA GLY A 16 18.27 -11.08 -0.34
C GLY A 16 18.50 -11.33 -1.83
N ILE A 17 17.96 -10.47 -2.68
CA ILE A 17 18.20 -10.44 -4.13
C ILE A 17 18.59 -9.03 -4.55
N TYR A 18 19.65 -8.90 -5.37
CA TYR A 18 20.08 -7.65 -5.97
C TYR A 18 20.20 -7.81 -7.49
N LEU A 19 19.40 -7.05 -8.24
CA LEU A 19 19.34 -7.11 -9.71
C LEU A 19 19.21 -5.69 -10.28
N ARG A 20 19.50 -5.53 -11.57
CA ARG A 20 19.11 -4.32 -12.31
C ARG A 20 17.58 -4.31 -12.48
N ASP A 21 17.06 -5.31 -13.17
CA ASP A 21 15.64 -5.60 -13.30
C ASP A 21 15.32 -6.89 -12.53
N ALA A 22 14.38 -6.85 -11.61
CA ALA A 22 13.96 -8.00 -10.85
C ALA A 22 12.71 -8.62 -11.47
N THR A 23 12.81 -9.88 -11.90
CA THR A 23 11.64 -10.74 -12.15
C THR A 23 11.79 -11.95 -11.24
N VAL A 24 10.97 -12.02 -10.20
CA VAL A 24 11.15 -12.95 -9.07
C VAL A 24 9.86 -13.70 -8.79
N THR A 25 9.97 -15.02 -8.68
CA THR A 25 8.92 -15.88 -8.13
C THR A 25 9.42 -16.49 -6.83
N ASN A 26 8.76 -16.11 -5.73
CA ASN A 26 8.99 -16.70 -4.42
C ASN A 26 7.88 -17.70 -4.11
N ASN A 27 8.18 -18.99 -4.19
CA ASN A 27 7.17 -20.02 -4.03
C ASN A 27 6.69 -20.17 -2.58
N ALA A 28 5.60 -20.92 -2.40
CA ALA A 28 5.07 -21.20 -1.06
C ALA A 28 6.15 -21.83 -0.18
N ALA A 29 6.18 -21.43 1.09
CA ALA A 29 7.19 -21.80 2.09
C ALA A 29 8.65 -21.41 1.77
N ALA A 30 8.91 -20.71 0.67
CA ALA A 30 10.22 -20.13 0.38
C ALA A 30 10.42 -18.80 1.12
N SER A 31 11.67 -18.44 1.38
CA SER A 31 12.03 -17.20 2.08
C SER A 31 13.13 -16.45 1.33
N ILE A 32 12.95 -15.14 1.13
CA ILE A 32 13.96 -14.23 0.61
C ILE A 32 14.21 -13.18 1.69
N ALA A 33 15.43 -13.10 2.21
CA ALA A 33 15.76 -12.21 3.32
C ALA A 33 17.06 -11.45 3.07
N GLY A 34 17.06 -10.15 3.33
CA GLY A 34 18.28 -9.34 3.42
C GLY A 34 18.24 -8.40 4.62
N VAL A 35 19.42 -8.03 5.11
CA VAL A 35 19.53 -7.09 6.25
C VAL A 35 18.92 -5.75 5.89
N GLN A 36 19.22 -5.20 4.73
CA GLN A 36 18.60 -3.99 4.21
C GLN A 36 17.33 -4.35 3.44
N TYR A 37 17.50 -5.01 2.29
CA TYR A 37 16.40 -5.22 1.34
C TYR A 37 16.09 -6.71 1.17
N GLY A 38 14.81 -7.07 1.11
CA GLY A 38 14.44 -8.42 0.65
C GLY A 38 14.82 -8.58 -0.82
N ILE A 39 14.27 -7.71 -1.67
CA ILE A 39 14.61 -7.60 -3.09
C ILE A 39 14.94 -6.14 -3.41
N ARG A 40 16.07 -5.91 -4.09
CA ARG A 40 16.44 -4.60 -4.64
C ARG A 40 16.65 -4.70 -6.15
N ALA A 41 15.77 -4.04 -6.91
CA ALA A 41 15.97 -3.72 -8.32
C ALA A 41 16.53 -2.30 -8.41
N ASP A 42 17.84 -2.15 -8.55
CA ASP A 42 18.53 -0.88 -8.26
C ASP A 42 18.10 0.30 -9.14
N THR A 43 18.16 0.11 -10.46
CA THR A 43 17.80 1.12 -11.46
C THR A 43 16.65 0.67 -12.37
N GLY A 44 16.16 -0.56 -12.19
CA GLY A 44 15.14 -1.18 -13.01
C GLY A 44 13.83 -1.41 -12.27
N PHE A 45 12.99 -2.25 -12.86
CA PHE A 45 11.68 -2.58 -12.32
C PHE A 45 11.74 -3.81 -11.39
N ALA A 46 10.71 -3.97 -10.55
CA ALA A 46 10.49 -5.18 -9.78
C ALA A 46 9.15 -5.83 -10.15
N ASN A 47 9.20 -6.96 -10.85
CA ASN A 47 8.06 -7.82 -11.13
C ASN A 47 8.13 -9.04 -10.22
N VAL A 48 7.29 -9.07 -9.19
CA VAL A 48 7.39 -10.06 -8.10
C VAL A 48 6.07 -10.81 -7.93
N THR A 49 6.14 -12.14 -7.98
CA THR A 49 5.06 -13.02 -7.54
C THR A 49 5.52 -13.70 -6.25
N ASN A 50 4.91 -13.34 -5.13
CA ASN A 50 5.24 -13.86 -3.82
C ASN A 50 4.13 -14.80 -3.32
N SER A 51 4.51 -16.01 -2.96
CA SER A 51 3.69 -16.99 -2.22
C SER A 51 4.34 -17.42 -0.91
N GLY A 52 5.53 -16.90 -0.60
CA GLY A 52 6.29 -17.17 0.62
C GLY A 52 6.57 -15.89 1.41
N ASN A 53 7.75 -15.79 2.01
CA ASN A 53 8.18 -14.63 2.78
C ASN A 53 9.27 -13.83 2.05
N ILE A 54 9.12 -12.51 2.01
CA ILE A 54 10.15 -11.56 1.54
C ILE A 54 10.38 -10.55 2.66
N THR A 55 11.62 -10.45 3.14
CA THR A 55 11.96 -9.60 4.29
C THR A 55 13.19 -8.74 4.02
N GLY A 56 13.04 -7.42 4.13
CA GLY A 56 14.13 -6.46 4.28
C GLY A 56 14.13 -5.89 5.69
N THR A 57 15.10 -6.28 6.53
CA THR A 57 14.99 -6.03 7.98
C THR A 57 15.11 -4.56 8.36
N SER A 58 16.02 -3.80 7.76
CA SER A 58 16.30 -2.40 8.11
C SER A 58 15.84 -1.39 7.08
N THR A 59 15.52 -1.82 5.85
CA THR A 59 14.97 -0.96 4.79
C THR A 59 13.71 -1.60 4.20
N ASP A 60 13.66 -1.89 2.90
CA ASP A 60 12.40 -2.25 2.25
C ASP A 60 12.27 -3.74 1.99
N GLY A 61 11.06 -4.27 2.08
CA GLY A 61 10.77 -5.64 1.64
C GLY A 61 11.13 -5.79 0.15
N ILE A 62 10.63 -4.87 -0.67
CA ILE A 62 10.94 -4.74 -2.09
C ILE A 62 11.22 -3.28 -2.42
N LEU A 63 12.38 -3.00 -3.02
CA LEU A 63 12.72 -1.71 -3.63
C LEU A 63 12.80 -1.86 -5.16
N ALA A 64 12.06 -1.02 -5.88
CA ALA A 64 12.18 -0.84 -7.33
C ALA A 64 12.71 0.56 -7.67
N GLY A 65 13.83 0.61 -8.39
CA GLY A 65 14.42 1.84 -8.91
C GLY A 65 13.55 2.55 -9.94
N THR A 66 12.58 1.84 -10.52
CA THR A 66 11.49 2.39 -11.33
C THR A 66 10.15 1.85 -10.83
N ASN A 67 9.49 0.96 -11.57
CA ASN A 67 8.14 0.51 -11.30
C ASN A 67 8.14 -0.81 -10.52
N ALA A 68 7.16 -0.99 -9.66
CA ALA A 68 6.89 -2.27 -9.01
C ALA A 68 5.57 -2.85 -9.52
N THR A 69 5.59 -4.10 -9.99
CA THR A 69 4.39 -4.90 -10.24
C THR A 69 4.44 -6.12 -9.33
N VAL A 70 3.57 -6.17 -8.33
CA VAL A 70 3.67 -7.17 -7.25
C VAL A 70 2.35 -7.91 -7.08
N THR A 71 2.42 -9.23 -7.11
CA THR A 71 1.34 -10.13 -6.68
C THR A 71 1.80 -10.81 -5.39
N ASN A 72 1.15 -10.48 -4.27
CA ASN A 72 1.39 -11.11 -2.98
C ASN A 72 0.23 -12.05 -2.66
N ASN A 73 0.42 -13.35 -2.83
CA ASN A 73 -0.62 -14.36 -2.73
C ASN A 73 -1.08 -14.59 -1.28
N ALA A 74 -2.20 -15.30 -1.13
CA ALA A 74 -2.71 -15.66 0.18
C ALA A 74 -1.68 -16.44 1.01
N GLY A 75 -1.55 -16.08 2.29
CA GLY A 75 -0.55 -16.66 3.20
C GLY A 75 0.88 -16.16 3.00
N ALA A 76 1.14 -15.34 1.97
CA ALA A 76 2.45 -14.75 1.72
C ALA A 76 2.64 -13.43 2.49
N ALA A 77 3.90 -13.11 2.81
CA ALA A 77 4.25 -11.88 3.51
C ALA A 77 5.39 -11.14 2.81
N ILE A 78 5.24 -9.81 2.71
CA ILE A 78 6.30 -8.88 2.34
C ILE A 78 6.46 -7.90 3.50
N THR A 79 7.65 -7.88 4.11
CA THR A 79 7.94 -7.05 5.27
C THR A 79 9.20 -6.23 5.04
N GLY A 80 9.10 -4.92 5.26
CA GLY A 80 10.25 -4.02 5.31
C GLY A 80 10.34 -3.27 6.63
N GLY A 81 11.55 -3.09 7.13
CA GLY A 81 11.88 -2.19 8.24
C GLY A 81 11.32 -0.78 8.04
N LEU A 82 11.51 -0.22 6.85
CA LEU A 82 11.02 1.09 6.42
C LEU A 82 9.72 0.96 5.62
N GLY A 83 9.78 0.49 4.38
CA GLY A 83 8.63 0.28 3.50
C GLY A 83 8.39 -1.18 3.14
N GLY A 84 7.13 -1.62 3.05
CA GLY A 84 6.84 -2.97 2.54
C GLY A 84 7.25 -3.10 1.08
N ILE A 85 6.71 -2.21 0.24
CA ILE A 85 7.06 -2.06 -1.17
C ILE A 85 7.34 -0.58 -1.44
N VAL A 86 8.50 -0.27 -2.03
CA VAL A 86 8.89 1.07 -2.47
C VAL A 86 9.18 1.07 -3.96
N ALA A 87 8.53 1.95 -4.71
CA ALA A 87 8.74 2.13 -6.14
C ALA A 87 9.04 3.61 -6.44
N ASN A 88 10.20 3.87 -7.06
CA ASN A 88 10.58 5.21 -7.53
C ASN A 88 9.82 5.64 -8.81
N GLY A 89 8.93 4.81 -9.31
CA GLY A 89 7.94 5.08 -10.36
C GLY A 89 6.54 4.79 -9.83
N PHE A 90 5.78 3.96 -10.56
CA PHE A 90 4.47 3.50 -10.11
C PHE A 90 4.56 2.17 -9.36
N ALA A 91 3.57 1.90 -8.50
CA ALA A 91 3.33 0.59 -7.90
C ALA A 91 1.98 0.04 -8.37
N ASN A 92 1.99 -1.14 -8.98
CA ASN A 92 0.80 -1.92 -9.30
C ASN A 92 0.79 -3.19 -8.44
N VAL A 93 -0.10 -3.25 -7.45
CA VAL A 93 -0.04 -4.27 -6.40
C VAL A 93 -1.38 -4.99 -6.29
N THR A 94 -1.35 -6.32 -6.39
CA THR A 94 -2.44 -7.21 -5.99
C THR A 94 -2.03 -7.95 -4.74
N ASN A 95 -2.72 -7.70 -3.64
CA ASN A 95 -2.42 -8.29 -2.33
C ASN A 95 -3.57 -9.19 -1.87
N ALA A 96 -3.25 -10.45 -1.61
CA ALA A 96 -4.08 -11.43 -0.92
C ALA A 96 -3.44 -11.92 0.40
N GLY A 97 -2.21 -11.48 0.69
CA GLY A 97 -1.46 -11.80 1.92
C GLY A 97 -1.25 -10.56 2.79
N SER A 98 -0.05 -10.42 3.36
CA SER A 98 0.33 -9.24 4.16
C SER A 98 1.47 -8.46 3.50
N ILE A 99 1.33 -7.13 3.47
CA ILE A 99 2.39 -6.19 3.10
C ILE A 99 2.57 -5.18 4.24
N THR A 100 3.76 -5.14 4.82
CA THR A 100 4.03 -4.33 6.01
C THR A 100 5.31 -3.51 5.86
N GLY A 101 5.20 -2.19 6.04
CA GLY A 101 6.33 -1.30 6.32
C GLY A 101 6.30 -0.85 7.76
N THR A 102 7.25 -1.30 8.59
CA THR A 102 7.15 -1.09 10.05
C THR A 102 7.26 0.37 10.48
N ILE A 103 8.15 1.15 9.87
CA ILE A 103 8.38 2.55 10.25
C ILE A 103 7.63 3.52 9.34
N PHE A 104 7.65 3.27 8.03
CA PHE A 104 7.02 4.16 7.05
C PHE A 104 5.82 3.50 6.40
N ASN A 105 5.95 3.02 5.17
CA ASN A 105 4.78 2.86 4.30
C ASN A 105 4.54 1.38 4.01
N GLY A 106 3.29 0.93 4.04
CA GLY A 106 2.98 -0.40 3.50
C GLY A 106 3.36 -0.48 2.03
N ILE A 107 2.86 0.47 1.25
CA ILE A 107 3.21 0.68 -0.16
C ILE A 107 3.55 2.16 -0.38
N ASP A 108 4.69 2.45 -0.99
CA ASP A 108 5.12 3.79 -1.40
C ASP A 108 5.42 3.80 -2.90
N ALA A 109 4.67 4.61 -3.65
CA ALA A 109 4.92 4.91 -5.03
C ALA A 109 5.30 6.38 -5.17
N LEU A 110 6.34 6.68 -5.95
CA LEU A 110 6.67 8.07 -6.28
C LEU A 110 5.53 8.70 -7.09
N THR A 111 5.02 7.97 -8.10
CA THR A 111 3.93 8.44 -8.96
C THR A 111 2.61 7.81 -8.53
N ASN A 112 2.11 6.81 -9.27
CA ASN A 112 0.80 6.21 -9.07
C ASN A 112 0.88 4.94 -8.23
N ALA A 113 -0.08 4.75 -7.34
CA ALA A 113 -0.32 3.49 -6.66
C ALA A 113 -1.66 2.91 -7.12
N THR A 114 -1.63 1.83 -7.90
CA THR A 114 -2.81 1.03 -8.26
C THR A 114 -2.81 -0.22 -7.40
N VAL A 115 -3.79 -0.35 -6.50
CA VAL A 115 -3.78 -1.39 -5.48
C VAL A 115 -5.11 -2.12 -5.41
N THR A 116 -5.05 -3.44 -5.55
CA THR A 116 -6.17 -4.34 -5.19
C THR A 116 -5.78 -5.07 -3.92
N ASN A 117 -6.45 -4.76 -2.81
CA ASN A 117 -6.26 -5.43 -1.53
C ASN A 117 -7.44 -6.37 -1.29
N ASN A 118 -7.25 -7.67 -1.50
CA ASN A 118 -8.30 -8.67 -1.46
C ASN A 118 -8.85 -8.90 -0.05
N ALA A 119 -9.93 -9.66 0.05
CA ALA A 119 -10.51 -10.07 1.33
C ALA A 119 -9.46 -10.72 2.23
N SER A 120 -9.50 -10.38 3.52
CA SER A 120 -8.54 -10.81 4.55
C SER A 120 -7.09 -10.37 4.36
N ALA A 121 -6.77 -9.67 3.27
CA ALA A 121 -5.43 -9.16 3.01
C ALA A 121 -5.14 -7.90 3.84
N ILE A 122 -3.88 -7.73 4.22
CA ILE A 122 -3.44 -6.63 5.09
C ILE A 122 -2.39 -5.81 4.35
N ILE A 123 -2.57 -4.50 4.35
CA ILE A 123 -1.54 -3.52 4.01
C ILE A 123 -1.39 -2.62 5.23
N ALA A 124 -0.20 -2.59 5.82
CA ALA A 124 0.08 -1.80 7.02
C ALA A 124 1.36 -0.99 6.86
N GLY A 125 1.31 0.29 7.20
CA GLY A 125 2.48 1.14 7.35
C GLY A 125 2.50 1.84 8.71
N GLY A 126 3.69 2.01 9.28
CA GLY A 126 3.91 2.83 10.47
C GLY A 126 3.45 4.28 10.30
N LEU A 127 3.63 4.86 9.11
CA LEU A 127 3.19 6.20 8.73
C LEU A 127 1.97 6.15 7.81
N TYR A 128 2.11 5.55 6.62
CA TYR A 128 1.05 5.46 5.61
C TYR A 128 0.74 4.02 5.24
N GLY A 129 -0.53 3.64 5.13
CA GLY A 129 -0.88 2.34 4.56
C GLY A 129 -0.43 2.28 3.10
N ILE A 130 -0.91 3.24 2.30
CA ILE A 130 -0.53 3.44 0.90
C ILE A 130 -0.20 4.91 0.68
N ARG A 131 0.92 5.20 0.01
CA ARG A 131 1.30 6.54 -0.43
C ARG A 131 1.58 6.58 -1.93
N ALA A 132 0.85 7.41 -2.65
CA ALA A 132 1.19 7.89 -3.99
C ALA A 132 1.72 9.33 -3.86
N SER A 133 3.04 9.52 -3.97
CA SER A 133 3.69 10.76 -3.51
C SER A 133 3.32 11.99 -4.35
N THR A 134 3.35 11.86 -5.67
CA THR A 134 2.99 12.95 -6.62
C THR A 134 1.88 12.56 -7.59
N GLY A 135 1.48 11.29 -7.62
CA GLY A 135 0.46 10.77 -8.53
C GLY A 135 -0.84 10.40 -7.84
N PHE A 136 -1.56 9.48 -8.48
CA PHE A 136 -2.89 9.03 -8.06
C PHE A 136 -2.82 7.77 -7.20
N ALA A 137 -3.75 7.64 -6.26
CA ALA A 137 -4.04 6.37 -5.60
C ALA A 137 -5.36 5.79 -6.17
N ASP A 138 -5.27 4.70 -6.92
CA ASP A 138 -6.42 3.94 -7.41
C ASP A 138 -6.52 2.63 -6.62
N VAL A 139 -7.45 2.56 -5.67
CA VAL A 139 -7.47 1.51 -4.66
C VAL A 139 -8.83 0.82 -4.62
N THR A 140 -8.82 -0.48 -4.82
CA THR A 140 -9.95 -1.37 -4.49
C THR A 140 -9.58 -2.16 -3.24
N ASN A 141 -10.29 -1.91 -2.15
CA ASN A 141 -10.05 -2.54 -0.87
C ASN A 141 -11.21 -3.45 -0.48
N SER A 142 -10.90 -4.73 -0.25
CA SER A 142 -11.75 -5.74 0.38
C SER A 142 -11.16 -6.28 1.69
N GLY A 143 -9.95 -5.84 2.05
CA GLY A 143 -9.23 -6.22 3.27
C GLY A 143 -9.05 -5.04 4.23
N SER A 144 -7.89 -4.97 4.88
CA SER A 144 -7.51 -3.87 5.77
C SER A 144 -6.34 -3.07 5.20
N ILE A 145 -6.46 -1.75 5.19
CA ILE A 145 -5.38 -0.79 4.89
C ILE A 145 -5.20 0.12 6.10
N THR A 146 -4.00 0.16 6.66
CA THR A 146 -3.72 0.90 7.90
C THR A 146 -2.46 1.75 7.78
N GLY A 147 -2.57 3.06 8.02
CA GLY A 147 -1.45 3.95 8.31
C GLY A 147 -1.45 4.36 9.77
N ILE A 148 -0.55 3.81 10.58
CA ILE A 148 -0.68 3.84 12.05
C ILE A 148 -0.63 5.27 12.61
N THR A 149 0.34 6.07 12.19
CA THR A 149 0.58 7.39 12.78
C THR A 149 0.02 8.55 11.97
N ASP A 150 -0.31 8.35 10.69
CA ASP A 150 -0.79 9.44 9.82
C ASP A 150 -1.99 9.00 8.97
N THR A 151 -1.79 8.52 7.74
CA THR A 151 -2.90 8.36 6.78
C THR A 151 -3.05 6.93 6.29
N GLY A 152 -4.29 6.42 6.22
CA GLY A 152 -4.57 5.13 5.58
C GLY A 152 -4.14 5.11 4.12
N ILE A 153 -4.69 6.02 3.31
CA ILE A 153 -4.32 6.24 1.90
C ILE A 153 -4.00 7.72 1.65
N ARG A 154 -2.76 8.02 1.27
CA ARG A 154 -2.32 9.37 0.87
C ARG A 154 -2.04 9.45 -0.63
N ALA A 155 -2.62 10.42 -1.30
CA ALA A 155 -2.39 10.68 -2.72
C ALA A 155 -1.95 12.13 -2.97
N GLY A 156 -0.95 12.30 -3.84
CA GLY A 156 -0.44 13.60 -4.25
C GLY A 156 -1.42 14.35 -5.17
N ASN A 157 -1.99 13.67 -6.16
CA ASN A 157 -2.78 14.30 -7.24
C ASN A 157 -4.22 13.76 -7.37
N GLY A 158 -4.66 12.96 -6.41
CA GLY A 158 -6.05 12.51 -6.31
C GLY A 158 -6.18 11.03 -6.00
N ALA A 159 -7.36 10.64 -5.55
CA ALA A 159 -7.66 9.28 -5.16
C ALA A 159 -8.97 8.81 -5.79
N ARG A 160 -8.97 7.58 -6.31
CA ARG A 160 -10.17 6.81 -6.62
C ARG A 160 -10.18 5.59 -5.72
N VAL A 161 -11.13 5.50 -4.81
CA VAL A 161 -11.17 4.44 -3.80
C VAL A 161 -12.52 3.75 -3.81
N THR A 162 -12.51 2.42 -3.95
CA THR A 162 -13.65 1.57 -3.64
C THR A 162 -13.32 0.77 -2.39
N ASN A 163 -14.03 1.04 -1.30
CA ASN A 163 -13.88 0.31 -0.04
C ASN A 163 -15.07 -0.62 0.13
N ASN A 164 -14.89 -1.90 -0.16
CA ASN A 164 -15.95 -2.90 -0.22
C ASN A 164 -16.53 -3.24 1.17
N ALA A 165 -17.67 -3.92 1.18
CA ALA A 165 -18.32 -4.34 2.41
C ALA A 165 -17.36 -5.21 3.27
N GLY A 166 -17.30 -4.92 4.57
CA GLY A 166 -16.40 -5.59 5.51
C GLY A 166 -14.93 -5.13 5.45
N ALA A 167 -14.57 -4.27 4.49
CA ALA A 167 -13.22 -3.74 4.36
C ALA A 167 -13.00 -2.50 5.24
N SER A 168 -11.76 -2.25 5.64
CA SER A 168 -11.38 -1.11 6.46
C SER A 168 -10.22 -0.32 5.87
N ILE A 169 -10.32 1.01 5.93
CA ILE A 169 -9.23 1.94 5.70
C ILE A 169 -9.10 2.80 6.96
N ALA A 170 -7.94 2.73 7.62
CA ALA A 170 -7.71 3.44 8.87
C ALA A 170 -6.41 4.24 8.81
N GLY A 171 -6.45 5.49 9.27
CA GLY A 171 -5.27 6.28 9.56
C GLY A 171 -5.29 6.87 10.97
N GLY A 172 -4.10 7.09 11.52
CA GLY A 172 -3.92 7.77 12.81
C GLY A 172 -4.52 9.16 12.83
N PHE A 173 -4.35 9.93 11.75
CA PHE A 173 -4.97 11.23 11.54
C PHE A 173 -6.04 11.21 10.47
N TYR A 174 -5.77 10.65 9.29
CA TYR A 174 -6.67 10.70 8.15
C TYR A 174 -6.99 9.31 7.60
N GLY A 175 -8.25 9.01 7.28
CA GLY A 175 -8.57 7.77 6.57
C GLY A 175 -8.01 7.82 5.14
N ILE A 176 -8.46 8.83 4.38
CA ILE A 176 -7.97 9.14 3.04
C ILE A 176 -7.61 10.62 2.98
N TYR A 177 -6.45 10.96 2.40
CA TYR A 177 -6.00 12.33 2.19
C TYR A 177 -5.51 12.54 0.76
N THR A 178 -6.04 13.53 0.06
CA THR A 178 -5.49 13.99 -1.23
C THR A 178 -4.94 15.41 -1.12
N ALA A 179 -3.68 15.58 -1.52
CA ALA A 179 -2.98 16.86 -1.42
C ALA A 179 -3.52 17.87 -2.45
N VAL A 180 -3.72 17.44 -3.69
CA VAL A 180 -4.45 18.17 -4.74
C VAL A 180 -5.26 17.18 -5.58
N GLY A 181 -6.07 17.70 -6.50
CA GLY A 181 -6.90 16.88 -7.38
C GLY A 181 -8.13 16.30 -6.69
N PHE A 182 -8.80 15.37 -7.36
CA PHE A 182 -10.08 14.84 -6.93
C PHE A 182 -9.95 13.76 -5.85
N THR A 183 -11.00 13.60 -5.04
CA THR A 183 -11.19 12.45 -4.16
C THR A 183 -12.53 11.78 -4.48
N ASN A 184 -12.48 10.68 -5.21
CA ASN A 184 -13.66 9.91 -5.62
C ASN A 184 -13.72 8.63 -4.80
N VAL A 185 -14.67 8.53 -3.87
CA VAL A 185 -14.77 7.42 -2.94
C VAL A 185 -16.14 6.77 -3.02
N THR A 186 -16.16 5.46 -3.20
CA THR A 186 -17.36 4.63 -3.01
C THR A 186 -17.11 3.73 -1.80
N ASN A 187 -17.83 3.98 -0.72
CA ASN A 187 -17.66 3.26 0.54
C ASN A 187 -18.85 2.34 0.81
N TYR A 188 -18.56 1.06 1.04
CA TYR A 188 -19.44 0.02 1.57
C TYR A 188 -18.92 -0.52 2.92
N GLY A 189 -17.69 -0.16 3.31
CA GLY A 189 -17.02 -0.60 4.54
C GLY A 189 -16.81 0.54 5.53
N SER A 190 -15.69 0.52 6.26
CA SER A 190 -15.29 1.59 7.17
C SER A 190 -14.09 2.38 6.66
N ILE A 191 -14.18 3.71 6.77
CA ILE A 191 -13.07 4.63 6.57
C ILE A 191 -12.92 5.45 7.86
N THR A 192 -11.74 5.46 8.45
CA THR A 192 -11.50 6.12 9.74
C THR A 192 -10.21 6.93 9.74
N GLY A 193 -10.31 8.23 10.03
CA GLY A 193 -9.18 9.06 10.47
C GLY A 193 -9.33 9.35 11.95
N ALA A 194 -8.56 8.66 12.78
CA ALA A 194 -8.83 8.60 14.22
C ALA A 194 -8.64 9.96 14.93
N GLY A 195 -7.60 10.71 14.56
CA GLY A 195 -7.28 11.98 15.19
C GLY A 195 -7.90 13.21 14.52
N LEU A 196 -8.03 13.18 13.18
CA LEU A 196 -8.50 14.32 12.41
C LEU A 196 -9.72 13.93 11.56
N GLU A 197 -9.53 13.53 10.31
CA GLU A 197 -10.65 13.49 9.35
C GLU A 197 -10.77 12.14 8.64
N GLY A 198 -12.01 11.68 8.42
CA GLY A 198 -12.24 10.44 7.68
C GLY A 198 -11.70 10.54 6.26
N ILE A 199 -12.11 11.57 5.53
CA ILE A 199 -11.70 11.86 4.15
C ILE A 199 -11.39 13.34 4.00
N VAL A 200 -10.20 13.66 3.47
CA VAL A 200 -9.79 15.01 3.08
C VAL A 200 -9.61 15.09 1.58
N ALA A 201 -10.30 16.04 0.94
CA ALA A 201 -10.02 16.47 -0.41
C ALA A 201 -9.64 17.95 -0.42
N ASN A 202 -8.39 18.29 -0.77
CA ASN A 202 -8.05 19.71 -0.84
C ASN A 202 -8.74 20.44 -1.99
N THR A 203 -9.25 19.73 -3.01
CA THR A 203 -10.11 20.31 -4.05
C THR A 203 -11.52 19.71 -3.99
N ASN A 204 -11.89 18.84 -4.93
CA ASN A 204 -13.23 18.26 -5.04
C ASN A 204 -13.29 16.87 -4.39
N ALA A 205 -14.37 16.62 -3.65
CA ALA A 205 -14.74 15.30 -3.15
C ALA A 205 -16.05 14.84 -3.79
N THR A 206 -16.08 13.60 -4.29
CA THR A 206 -17.31 12.89 -4.66
C THR A 206 -17.32 11.58 -3.88
N VAL A 207 -18.17 11.49 -2.86
CA VAL A 207 -18.16 10.41 -1.88
C VAL A 207 -19.53 9.75 -1.77
N THR A 208 -19.67 8.54 -2.28
CA THR A 208 -20.88 7.74 -2.04
C THR A 208 -20.68 6.85 -0.82
N ASN A 209 -21.32 7.17 0.31
CA ASN A 209 -21.34 6.31 1.50
C ASN A 209 -22.60 5.44 1.54
N ASN A 210 -22.46 4.16 1.20
CA ASN A 210 -23.59 3.24 1.04
C ASN A 210 -24.17 2.77 2.39
N ALA A 211 -25.35 2.16 2.33
CA ALA A 211 -26.03 1.64 3.53
C ALA A 211 -25.13 0.66 4.30
N GLY A 212 -25.02 0.86 5.62
CA GLY A 212 -24.17 0.06 6.50
C GLY A 212 -22.69 0.44 6.50
N ALA A 213 -22.27 1.37 5.64
CA ALA A 213 -20.90 1.88 5.59
C ALA A 213 -20.71 3.06 6.56
N ALA A 214 -19.48 3.25 7.04
CA ALA A 214 -19.13 4.32 7.96
C ALA A 214 -17.92 5.12 7.49
N ILE A 215 -18.01 6.44 7.60
CA ILE A 215 -16.88 7.36 7.46
C ILE A 215 -16.77 8.13 8.77
N ILE A 216 -15.64 7.96 9.46
CA ILE A 216 -15.43 8.47 10.82
C ILE A 216 -14.17 9.32 10.82
N GLY A 217 -14.31 10.58 11.19
CA GLY A 217 -13.17 11.41 11.58
C GLY A 217 -13.23 11.68 13.08
N GLY A 218 -12.06 11.78 13.72
CA GLY A 218 -11.97 12.26 15.11
C GLY A 218 -12.54 13.67 15.29
N GLN A 219 -12.49 14.48 14.23
CA GLN A 219 -13.02 15.84 14.18
C GLN A 219 -14.03 16.03 13.04
N ILE A 220 -13.70 15.58 11.82
CA ILE A 220 -14.54 15.81 10.63
C ILE A 220 -14.68 14.52 9.81
N GLY A 221 -15.90 14.12 9.47
CA GLY A 221 -16.11 12.93 8.63
C GLY A 221 -15.50 13.08 7.23
N ILE A 222 -15.93 14.12 6.50
CA ILE A 222 -15.48 14.44 5.14
C ILE A 222 -15.25 15.95 5.03
N SER A 223 -14.13 16.38 4.46
CA SER A 223 -13.87 17.77 4.11
C SER A 223 -13.45 17.96 2.65
N ALA A 224 -13.88 19.08 2.07
CA ALA A 224 -13.41 19.60 0.79
C ALA A 224 -12.95 21.05 1.00
N THR A 225 -11.65 21.33 0.90
CA THR A 225 -11.07 22.60 1.38
C THR A 225 -11.26 23.77 0.42
N THR A 226 -11.10 23.54 -0.88
CA THR A 226 -11.18 24.61 -1.91
C THR A 226 -12.16 24.31 -3.04
N GLY A 227 -12.79 23.13 -3.03
CA GLY A 227 -13.78 22.69 -4.01
C GLY A 227 -15.12 22.34 -3.38
N PHE A 228 -15.89 21.48 -4.05
CA PHE A 228 -17.17 20.98 -3.55
C PHE A 228 -17.03 19.58 -2.92
N ALA A 229 -17.97 19.25 -2.04
CA ALA A 229 -18.21 17.88 -1.58
C ALA A 229 -19.60 17.45 -2.05
N ASP A 230 -19.66 16.42 -2.91
CA ASP A 230 -20.89 15.74 -3.29
C ASP A 230 -20.94 14.41 -2.52
N VAL A 231 -21.91 14.25 -1.61
CA VAL A 231 -22.01 13.13 -0.64
C VAL A 231 -23.37 12.45 -0.72
#